data_AF-A0A0R2LQ66-F1
#
_entry.id   AF-A0A0R2LQ66-F1
#
_cell.length_a   1.000
_cell.length_b   1.000
_cell.length_c   1.000
_cell.angle_alpha   90.00
_cell.angle_beta   90.00
_cell.angle_gamma   90.00
#
_symmetry.space_group_name_H-M   'P 1'
#
loop_
_entity.id
_entity.type
_entity.pdbx_description
1 polymer ?
#
loop_
_entity_poly.entity_id
_entity_poly.type
_entity_poly.pdbx_seq_one_letter_code
_entity_poly.pdbx_strand_id
1 'polypeptide(L)' 'MAKHRRPYQSPFARLLTADRYAFATQLATRYGKDQSEILFAYLQITAATQTLGLAEGARQREIDRRFQAFLAADQPQ' A
#
# COMPACT_ATOMS: atom_id res chain seq x y z
N MET A 1 -4.44 26.15 -21.61
CA MET A 1 -4.35 24.67 -21.72
C MET A 1 -4.26 24.08 -20.33
N ALA A 2 -5.36 23.51 -19.81
CA ALA A 2 -5.40 22.93 -18.47
C ALA A 2 -4.67 21.58 -18.48
N LYS A 3 -3.51 21.51 -17.85
CA LYS A 3 -2.74 20.27 -17.69
C LYS A 3 -3.46 19.44 -16.61
N HIS A 4 -4.38 18.56 -17.01
CA HIS A 4 -5.09 17.66 -16.10
C HIS A 4 -4.04 16.77 -15.40
N ARG A 5 -3.70 17.12 -14.16
CA ARG A 5 -2.87 16.27 -13.29
C ARG A 5 -3.69 15.02 -13.02
N ARG A 6 -3.38 13.91 -13.71
CA ARG A 6 -3.99 12.62 -13.41
C ARG A 6 -3.78 12.33 -11.91
N PRO A 7 -4.84 12.03 -11.16
CA PRO A 7 -4.70 11.64 -9.77
C PRO A 7 -3.78 10.41 -9.70
N TYR A 8 -2.87 10.41 -8.74
CA TYR A 8 -1.97 9.30 -8.52
C TYR A 8 -2.79 8.06 -8.13
N GLN A 9 -2.62 6.96 -8.86
CA GLN A 9 -3.32 5.71 -8.60
C GLN A 9 -2.36 4.75 -7.90
N SER A 10 -2.66 4.43 -6.64
CA SER A 10 -1.86 3.48 -5.85
C SER A 10 -1.98 2.07 -6.43
N PRO A 11 -0.87 1.33 -6.61
CA PRO A 11 -0.89 -0.07 -7.02
C PRO A 11 -1.52 -0.97 -5.95
N PHE A 12 -1.61 -0.50 -4.71
CA PHE A 12 -2.14 -1.23 -3.56
C PHE A 12 -3.55 -0.80 -3.15
N ALA A 13 -4.18 0.10 -3.90
CA ALA A 13 -5.53 0.62 -3.60
C ALA A 13 -6.59 -0.49 -3.44
N ARG A 14 -6.39 -1.65 -4.08
CA ARG A 14 -7.26 -2.83 -3.95
C ARG A 14 -7.32 -3.38 -2.52
N LEU A 15 -6.34 -3.09 -1.66
CA LEU A 15 -6.38 -3.47 -0.24
C LEU A 15 -7.45 -2.71 0.56
N LEU A 16 -8.01 -1.63 0.00
CA LEU A 16 -9.11 -0.87 0.61
C LEU A 16 -10.48 -1.17 -0.02
N THR A 17 -10.57 -2.09 -0.98
CA THR A 17 -11.82 -2.44 -1.66
C THR A 17 -12.40 -3.77 -1.14
N ALA A 18 -13.49 -4.23 -1.75
CA ALA A 18 -14.04 -5.56 -1.48
C ALA A 18 -13.04 -6.69 -1.82
N ASP A 19 -12.17 -6.49 -2.80
CA ASP A 19 -11.15 -7.44 -3.26
C ASP A 19 -9.93 -7.56 -2.34
N ARG A 20 -9.93 -6.84 -1.20
CA ARG A 20 -8.76 -6.77 -0.30
C ARG A 20 -8.21 -8.15 0.08
N TYR A 21 -9.08 -9.14 0.29
CA TYR A 21 -8.66 -10.47 0.69
C TYR A 21 -7.98 -11.20 -0.47
N ALA A 22 -8.60 -11.25 -1.65
CA ALA A 22 -8.03 -11.90 -2.83
C ALA A 22 -6.69 -11.28 -3.22
N PHE A 23 -6.61 -9.95 -3.21
CA PHE A 23 -5.38 -9.25 -3.54
C PHE A 23 -4.30 -9.43 -2.46
N ALA A 24 -4.66 -9.41 -1.17
CA ALA A 24 -3.72 -9.71 -0.08
C ALA A 24 -3.20 -11.14 -0.17
N THR A 25 -4.02 -12.12 -0.53
CA THR A 25 -3.58 -13.51 -0.78
C THR A 25 -2.56 -13.56 -1.92
N GLN A 26 -2.78 -12.82 -3.02
CA GLN A 26 -1.80 -12.77 -4.12
C GLN A 26 -0.46 -12.17 -3.67
N LEU A 27 -0.49 -11.09 -2.89
CA LEU A 27 0.73 -10.50 -2.34
C LEU A 27 1.41 -11.44 -1.35
N ALA A 28 0.66 -12.12 -0.50
CA ALA A 28 1.14 -13.09 0.46
C ALA A 28 1.91 -14.22 -0.23
N THR A 29 1.32 -14.82 -1.27
CA THR A 29 1.98 -15.85 -2.08
C THR A 29 3.23 -15.32 -2.78
N ARG A 30 3.18 -14.10 -3.33
CA ARG A 30 4.31 -13.53 -4.08
C ARG A 30 5.50 -13.18 -3.20
N TYR A 31 5.24 -12.67 -2.00
CA TYR A 31 6.26 -12.16 -1.09
C TYR A 31 6.59 -13.12 0.06
N GLY A 32 5.97 -14.31 0.09
CA GLY A 32 6.20 -15.30 1.14
C GLY A 32 5.69 -14.85 2.52
N LYS A 33 4.62 -14.05 2.56
CA LYS A 33 4.04 -13.46 3.78
C LYS A 33 2.67 -14.03 4.07
N ASP A 34 2.18 -13.83 5.29
CA ASP A 34 0.81 -14.14 5.66
C ASP A 34 -0.17 -13.07 5.18
N GLN A 35 -1.35 -13.51 4.72
CA GLN A 35 -2.42 -12.61 4.27
C GLN A 35 -2.84 -11.62 5.37
N SER A 36 -2.96 -12.09 6.61
CA SER A 36 -3.30 -11.26 7.77
C SER A 36 -2.22 -10.21 8.06
N GLU A 37 -0.94 -10.59 7.90
CA GLU A 37 0.19 -9.67 8.07
C GLU A 37 0.13 -8.55 7.02
N ILE A 38 -0.15 -8.89 5.76
CA ILE A 38 -0.28 -7.92 4.67
C ILE A 38 -1.42 -6.91 4.93
N LEU A 39 -2.61 -7.40 5.29
CA LEU A 39 -3.76 -6.54 5.56
C LEU A 39 -3.49 -5.63 6.77
N PHE A 40 -2.95 -6.20 7.85
CA PHE A 40 -2.66 -5.45 9.07
C PHE A 40 -1.58 -4.39 8.84
N ALA A 41 -0.47 -4.76 8.19
CA ALA A 41 0.61 -3.83 7.86
C ALA A 41 0.11 -2.67 7.00
N TYR A 42 -0.74 -2.92 6.01
CA TYR A 42 -1.29 -1.87 5.16
C TYR A 42 -2.15 -0.86 5.95
N LEU A 43 -3.01 -1.35 6.87
CA LEU A 43 -3.81 -0.49 7.74
C LEU A 43 -2.93 0.32 8.70
N GLN A 44 -1.93 -0.32 9.31
CA GLN A 44 -1.00 0.34 10.22
C GLN A 44 -0.20 1.45 9.51
N ILE A 45 0.30 1.17 8.31
CA ILE A 45 1.06 2.16 7.51
C ILE A 45 0.15 3.32 7.08
N THR A 46 -1.09 3.03 6.69
CA THR A 46 -2.08 4.06 6.35
C THR A 46 -2.37 4.95 7.57
N ALA A 47 -2.61 4.37 8.75
CA ALA A 47 -2.83 5.13 9.97
C ALA A 47 -1.60 5.99 10.35
N ALA A 48 -0.41 5.41 10.30
CA ALA A 48 0.84 6.09 10.65
C ALA A 48 1.23 7.23 9.70
N THR A 49 0.74 7.21 8.46
CA THR A 49 1.01 8.29 7.47
C THR A 49 0.00 9.43 7.54
N GLN A 50 -1.18 9.21 8.12
CA GLN A 50 -2.16 10.29 8.34
C GLN A 50 -1.62 11.37 9.28
N THR A 51 -0.71 11.03 10.21
CA THR A 51 -0.13 11.97 11.18
C THR A 51 0.95 12.88 10.59
N LEU A 52 1.37 12.67 9.33
CA LEU A 52 2.49 13.37 8.71
C LEU A 52 2.13 14.71 8.06
N GLY A 53 0.86 15.12 8.09
CA GLY A 53 0.42 16.39 7.49
C GLY A 53 0.62 16.52 5.97
N LEU A 54 0.82 15.40 5.27
CA LEU A 54 1.04 15.38 3.82
C LEU A 54 -0.26 15.64 3.04
N ALA A 55 -0.14 16.34 1.91
CA ALA A 55 -1.21 16.43 0.92
C ALA A 55 -1.58 15.04 0.35
N GLU A 56 -2.84 14.84 -0.04
CA GLU A 56 -3.43 13.56 -0.47
C GLU A 56 -2.49 12.71 -1.37
N GLY A 57 -2.03 13.28 -2.50
CA GLY A 57 -1.17 12.57 -3.44
C GLY A 57 0.24 12.26 -2.92
N ALA A 58 0.78 13.09 -2.03
CA ALA A 58 2.06 12.82 -1.36
C ALA A 58 1.89 11.73 -0.28
N ARG A 59 0.77 11.74 0.44
CA ARG A 59 0.41 10.71 1.43
C ARG A 59 0.26 9.35 0.77
N GLN A 60 -0.47 9.27 -0.34
CA GLN A 60 -0.67 8.01 -1.06
C GLN A 60 0.65 7.39 -1.51
N ARG A 61 1.57 8.20 -2.05
CA ARG A 61 2.92 7.74 -2.43
C ARG A 61 3.73 7.27 -1.24
N GLU A 62 3.61 7.94 -0.10
CA GLU A 62 4.32 7.56 1.12
C GLU A 62 3.79 6.24 1.70
N ILE A 63 2.47 6.01 1.66
CA ILE A 63 1.85 4.72 1.99
C ILE A 63 2.44 3.63 1.10
N ASP A 64 2.41 3.83 -0.22
CA ASP A 64 2.87 2.84 -1.18
C ASP A 64 4.37 2.55 -1.03
N ARG A 65 5.19 3.58 -0.76
CA ARG A 65 6.63 3.43 -0.51
C ARG A 65 6.90 2.58 0.74
N ARG A 66 6.25 2.90 1.86
CA ARG A 66 6.42 2.16 3.13
C ARG A 66 5.91 0.74 3.02
N PHE A 67 4.79 0.54 2.33
CA PHE A 67 4.21 -0.77 2.14
C PHE A 67 5.07 -1.63 1.21
N GLN A 68 5.60 -1.08 0.13
CA GLN A 68 6.55 -1.77 -0.74
C GLN A 68 7.82 -2.19 0.02
N ALA A 69 8.33 -1.33 0.91
CA ALA A 69 9.47 -1.67 1.77
C ALA A 69 9.13 -2.81 2.73
N PHE A 70 7.94 -2.80 3.34
CA PHE A 70 7.44 -3.89 4.17
C PHE A 70 7.36 -5.22 3.39
N LEU A 71 6.82 -5.20 2.16
CA LEU A 71 6.74 -6.39 1.31
C LEU A 71 8.13 -6.94 0.95
N ALA A 72 9.13 -6.06 0.77
CA ALA A 72 10.48 -6.43 0.38
C ALA A 72 11.38 -6.86 1.56
N ALA A 73 11.03 -6.54 2.80
CA ALA A 73 11.86 -6.78 3.97
C ALA A 73 12.12 -8.27 4.30
N ASP A 74 11.34 -9.18 3.73
CA ASP A 74 11.43 -10.64 3.96
C ASP A 74 12.02 -11.43 2.79
N GLN A 75 12.38 -10.78 1.68
CA GLN A 75 12.96 -11.50 0.55
C GLN A 75 14.44 -11.80 0.87
N PRO A 76 14.85 -13.06 1.06
CA PRO A 76 16.27 -13.38 1.07
C PRO A 76 16.83 -13.01 -0.31
N GLN A 77 17.91 -12.23 -0.32
CA GLN A 77 18.71 -12.03 -1.53
C GLN A 77 19.37 -13.32 -1.98
#